data_AF-A0A2W5V0P2-F1
#
_entry.id   AF-A0A2W5V0P2-F1
#
_cell.length_a   1.000
_cell.length_b   1.000
_cell.length_c   1.000
_cell.angle_alpha   90.00
_cell.angle_beta   90.00
_cell.angle_gamma   90.00
#
_symmetry.space_group_name_H-M   'P 1'
#
loop_
_entity.id
_entity.type
_entity.pdbx_description
1 polymer ?
#
loop_
_entity_poly.entity_id
_entity_poly.type
_entity_poly.pdbx_seq_one_letter_code
_entity_poly.pdbx_strand_id
1 'polypeptide(L)'
;MSDTVILVEIDVTPAAGGAVQTLRFSDRAIRPMPPTDPDRPNTVWSPRLNDVPSIRRALVDDMASLAAGWGVGTLSLLNADQALTTHRLDTWGEIRVYRWTEGTPFAAAHQLFSGRAALPTFDRSARAANRIEASFADPRVELDAPLQVNLYAGTGGLAGGAELKDRPKPLAYGDLTTAQIPAPKVNVATGVYQLHDGAIDAVTGVFDRGDNAGLISDGNKVGAAFDAWAPAGAHYATDIGRGLVKINNNPIGATTFGLRGESGPYVDTAGPIMARLLARLGVPAGRIGASVAALPAAAPVGVFDQSGVQGRDVLGQLARSALAALLPGRDGVWQAVRLAPPKAIPNFTVLEQDVIDLAEDLAPLPAGVIRVGYDRVWSTFSGAEIAPALLGTAAAVRLEAEYRYAVLEDATAKARGPGAWRTLQIDTALRAQADAEALAASLKALFGLPADGEPRRQWSLVVEATDAVMAVPLGATVRVIYPPLGLDKRLLLLGEQPLKPRRDQTTWTLWG
;
A
#
# COMPACT_ATOMS: atom_id res chain seq x y z
N MET A 1 -22.74 -35.79 -8.71
CA MET A 1 -21.56 -34.91 -8.73
C MET A 1 -22.01 -33.61 -8.09
N SER A 2 -21.36 -33.17 -7.03
CA SER A 2 -21.66 -31.89 -6.40
C SER A 2 -21.07 -30.78 -7.26
N ASP A 3 -21.93 -29.93 -7.78
CA ASP A 3 -21.55 -28.93 -8.77
C ASP A 3 -21.05 -27.64 -8.11
N THR A 4 -19.94 -27.09 -8.61
CA THR A 4 -19.38 -25.81 -8.13
C THR A 4 -20.22 -24.63 -8.61
N VAL A 5 -20.69 -23.77 -7.73
CA VAL A 5 -21.54 -22.59 -8.00
C VAL A 5 -20.77 -21.33 -7.64
N ILE A 6 -20.93 -20.27 -8.44
CA ILE A 6 -20.40 -18.94 -8.12
C ILE A 6 -21.51 -18.09 -7.54
N LEU A 7 -21.22 -17.51 -6.37
CA LEU A 7 -22.14 -16.71 -5.58
C LEU A 7 -21.58 -15.30 -5.43
N VAL A 8 -22.42 -14.28 -5.57
CA VAL A 8 -22.06 -12.87 -5.42
C VAL A 8 -23.05 -12.18 -4.47
N GLU A 9 -22.54 -11.62 -3.38
CA GLU A 9 -23.30 -10.71 -2.50
C GLU A 9 -22.88 -9.26 -2.81
N ILE A 10 -23.86 -8.36 -2.93
CA ILE A 10 -23.62 -6.92 -3.11
C ILE A 10 -24.50 -6.16 -2.14
N ASP A 11 -23.89 -5.34 -1.31
CA ASP A 11 -24.61 -4.45 -0.42
C ASP A 11 -25.01 -3.17 -1.18
N VAL A 12 -26.29 -2.82 -1.13
CA VAL A 12 -26.86 -1.65 -1.78
C VAL A 12 -27.54 -0.75 -0.76
N THR A 13 -27.30 0.55 -0.87
CA THR A 13 -27.96 1.57 -0.04
C THR A 13 -29.01 2.30 -0.88
N PRO A 14 -30.30 2.25 -0.50
CA PRO A 14 -31.37 2.89 -1.27
C PRO A 14 -31.17 4.40 -1.44
N ALA A 15 -31.41 4.91 -2.65
CA ALA A 15 -31.24 6.33 -2.98
C ALA A 15 -32.11 7.27 -2.13
N ALA A 16 -33.30 6.81 -1.73
CA ALA A 16 -34.23 7.56 -0.90
C ALA A 16 -33.81 7.64 0.60
N GLY A 17 -32.65 7.08 0.95
CA GLY A 17 -32.28 6.79 2.33
C GLY A 17 -32.95 5.50 2.82
N GLY A 18 -32.24 4.74 3.65
CA GLY A 18 -32.73 3.46 4.16
C GLY A 18 -31.62 2.57 4.71
N ALA A 19 -32.01 1.42 5.25
CA ALA A 19 -31.05 0.41 5.67
C ALA A 19 -30.35 -0.23 4.46
N VAL A 20 -29.09 -0.60 4.64
CA VAL A 20 -28.32 -1.37 3.65
C VAL A 20 -29.01 -2.71 3.39
N GLN A 21 -29.17 -3.07 2.12
CA GLN A 21 -29.75 -4.34 1.68
C GLN A 21 -28.68 -5.16 0.97
N THR A 22 -28.65 -6.48 1.17
CA THR A 22 -27.72 -7.37 0.44
C THR A 22 -28.46 -8.05 -0.70
N LEU A 23 -28.11 -7.69 -1.94
CA LEU A 23 -28.51 -8.40 -3.14
C LEU A 23 -27.65 -9.65 -3.31
N ARG A 24 -28.25 -10.76 -3.75
CA ARG A 24 -27.60 -12.07 -3.83
C ARG A 24 -27.82 -12.71 -5.18
N PHE A 25 -26.73 -13.00 -5.87
CA PHE A 25 -26.72 -13.50 -7.23
C PHE A 25 -25.93 -14.81 -7.36
N SER A 26 -26.40 -15.70 -8.21
CA SER A 26 -25.73 -16.95 -8.56
C SER A 26 -25.58 -17.09 -10.07
N ASP A 27 -24.59 -17.87 -10.50
CA ASP A 27 -24.36 -18.21 -11.91
C ASP A 27 -25.33 -19.25 -12.47
N ARG A 28 -26.05 -19.93 -11.58
CA ARG A 28 -27.09 -20.90 -11.93
C ARG A 28 -28.20 -20.90 -10.89
N ALA A 29 -29.33 -21.51 -11.22
CA ALA A 29 -30.38 -21.75 -10.25
C ALA A 29 -29.89 -22.73 -9.17
N ILE A 30 -30.04 -22.35 -7.91
CA ILE A 30 -29.76 -23.20 -6.75
C ILE A 30 -30.97 -23.25 -5.83
N ARG A 31 -31.07 -24.32 -5.04
CA ARG A 31 -32.08 -24.38 -3.99
C ARG A 31 -31.77 -23.34 -2.90
N PRO A 32 -32.78 -22.76 -2.23
CA PRO A 32 -32.55 -21.95 -1.05
C PRO A 32 -31.68 -22.70 -0.04
N MET A 33 -30.80 -21.97 0.65
CA MET A 33 -29.99 -22.54 1.71
C MET A 33 -30.88 -23.17 2.79
N PRO A 34 -30.48 -24.29 3.41
CA PRO A 34 -31.31 -24.97 4.37
C PRO A 34 -31.62 -24.07 5.58
N PRO A 35 -32.77 -24.23 6.25
CA PRO A 35 -33.11 -23.45 7.45
C PRO A 35 -32.08 -23.60 8.58
N THR A 36 -31.34 -24.71 8.57
CA THR A 36 -30.30 -25.06 9.54
C THR A 36 -28.91 -24.53 9.18
N ASP A 37 -28.75 -23.84 8.05
CA ASP A 37 -27.46 -23.22 7.71
C ASP A 37 -27.14 -22.11 8.73
N PRO A 38 -25.98 -22.16 9.41
CA PRO A 38 -25.66 -21.22 10.49
C PRO A 38 -25.41 -19.80 9.98
N ASP A 39 -24.92 -19.64 8.75
CA ASP A 39 -24.46 -18.36 8.21
C ASP A 39 -25.50 -17.70 7.31
N ARG A 40 -26.30 -18.50 6.60
CA ARG A 40 -27.26 -18.05 5.58
C ARG A 40 -28.58 -18.87 5.63
N PRO A 41 -29.29 -18.94 6.76
CA PRO A 41 -30.53 -19.73 6.86
C PRO A 41 -31.61 -19.22 5.89
N ASN A 42 -32.27 -20.14 5.18
CA ASN A 42 -33.36 -19.84 4.22
C ASN A 42 -33.02 -18.79 3.13
N THR A 43 -31.74 -18.58 2.86
CA THR A 43 -31.31 -17.53 1.94
C THR A 43 -31.50 -17.96 0.49
N VAL A 44 -32.17 -17.11 -0.29
CA VAL A 44 -32.42 -17.31 -1.73
C VAL A 44 -31.38 -16.55 -2.55
N TRP A 45 -30.89 -17.18 -3.61
CA TRP A 45 -29.95 -16.60 -4.56
C TRP A 45 -30.59 -16.48 -5.94
N SER A 46 -30.53 -15.29 -6.54
CA SER A 46 -31.12 -15.05 -7.85
C SER A 46 -30.17 -15.48 -8.96
N PRO A 47 -30.56 -16.37 -9.89
CA PRO A 47 -29.70 -16.85 -10.97
C PRO A 47 -29.56 -15.80 -12.07
N ARG A 48 -28.83 -14.73 -11.78
CA ARG A 48 -28.73 -13.54 -12.64
C ARG A 48 -27.31 -13.23 -13.09
N LEU A 49 -26.28 -13.98 -12.69
CA LEU A 49 -24.96 -13.75 -13.27
C LEU A 49 -25.00 -14.20 -14.73
N ASN A 50 -24.75 -13.26 -15.65
CA ASN A 50 -24.68 -13.56 -17.08
C ASN A 50 -23.41 -14.35 -17.40
N ASP A 51 -22.31 -13.91 -16.79
CA ASP A 51 -20.99 -14.51 -16.89
C ASP A 51 -20.37 -14.59 -15.49
N VAL A 52 -19.40 -15.48 -15.34
CA VAL A 52 -18.62 -15.56 -14.12
C VAL A 52 -17.82 -14.26 -13.95
N PRO A 53 -17.75 -13.66 -12.74
CA PRO A 53 -17.06 -12.40 -12.56
C PRO A 53 -15.59 -12.52 -12.93
N SER A 54 -15.08 -11.55 -13.69
CA SER A 54 -13.64 -11.46 -13.91
C SER A 54 -12.99 -10.92 -12.64
N ILE A 55 -11.93 -11.57 -12.15
CA ILE A 55 -11.19 -11.14 -10.96
C ILE A 55 -9.71 -11.23 -11.28
N ARG A 56 -8.96 -10.19 -10.94
CA ARG A 56 -7.50 -10.17 -10.99
C ARG A 56 -6.98 -9.60 -9.68
N ARG A 57 -5.95 -10.23 -9.11
CA ARG A 57 -5.19 -9.72 -7.96
C ARG A 57 -3.70 -9.89 -8.24
N ALA A 58 -2.90 -8.87 -7.94
CA ALA A 58 -1.44 -8.93 -8.06
C ALA A 58 -0.75 -8.21 -6.89
N LEU A 59 0.45 -8.70 -6.52
CA LEU A 59 1.35 -8.02 -5.60
C LEU A 59 1.91 -6.74 -6.22
N VAL A 60 2.35 -6.87 -7.47
CA VAL A 60 2.96 -5.81 -8.27
C VAL A 60 2.44 -5.91 -9.70
N ASP A 61 1.98 -4.79 -10.25
CA ASP A 61 1.56 -4.72 -11.65
C ASP A 61 2.75 -4.46 -12.58
N ASP A 62 3.76 -3.77 -12.06
CA ASP A 62 5.01 -3.51 -12.77
C ASP A 62 6.21 -3.94 -11.92
N MET A 63 6.82 -5.06 -12.33
CA MET A 63 8.06 -5.56 -11.75
C MET A 63 9.24 -4.60 -11.98
N ALA A 64 9.11 -3.63 -12.89
CA ALA A 64 10.15 -2.65 -13.12
C ALA A 64 10.20 -1.59 -12.01
N SER A 65 9.06 -1.09 -11.56
CA SER A 65 8.94 -0.04 -10.54
C SER A 65 8.53 -0.55 -9.16
N LEU A 66 8.19 -1.84 -9.02
CA LEU A 66 7.53 -2.39 -7.84
C LEU A 66 6.21 -1.66 -7.51
N ALA A 67 5.55 -1.12 -8.53
CA ALA A 67 4.24 -0.50 -8.36
C ALA A 67 3.24 -1.56 -7.89
N ALA A 68 2.53 -1.25 -6.80
CA ALA A 68 1.54 -2.16 -6.24
C ALA A 68 0.49 -2.49 -7.29
N GLY A 69 0.15 -3.78 -7.40
CA GLY A 69 -0.91 -4.18 -8.32
C GLY A 69 -2.27 -3.67 -7.88
N TRP A 70 -3.29 -3.80 -8.71
CA TRP A 70 -4.69 -3.60 -8.29
C TRP A 70 -5.48 -4.90 -8.28
N GLY A 71 -6.33 -5.04 -7.26
CA GLY A 71 -7.41 -6.02 -7.28
C GLY A 71 -8.60 -5.42 -8.02
N VAL A 72 -8.93 -5.93 -9.21
CA VAL A 72 -10.04 -5.43 -10.02
C VAL A 72 -10.86 -6.56 -10.60
N GLY A 73 -12.10 -6.24 -10.92
CA GLY A 73 -12.97 -7.16 -11.61
C GLY A 73 -14.21 -6.52 -12.21
N THR A 74 -14.94 -7.33 -12.97
CA THR A 74 -16.19 -6.94 -13.59
C THR A 74 -17.25 -8.00 -13.39
N LEU A 75 -18.47 -7.55 -13.16
CA LEU A 75 -19.67 -8.35 -12.99
C LEU A 75 -20.67 -8.00 -14.07
N SER A 76 -21.29 -9.02 -14.66
CA SER A 76 -22.39 -8.87 -15.61
C SER A 76 -23.65 -9.57 -15.10
N LEU A 77 -24.76 -8.83 -15.03
CA LEU A 77 -26.04 -9.32 -14.54
C LEU A 77 -27.13 -9.27 -15.60
N LEU A 78 -28.01 -10.26 -15.57
CA LEU A 78 -29.24 -10.37 -16.34
C LEU A 78 -30.39 -9.60 -15.66
N ASN A 79 -31.00 -8.69 -16.41
CA ASN A 79 -32.13 -7.86 -15.98
C ASN A 79 -33.30 -7.92 -16.97
N ALA A 80 -33.53 -9.09 -17.60
CA ALA A 80 -34.56 -9.27 -18.65
C ALA A 80 -35.99 -8.96 -18.18
N ASP A 81 -36.27 -9.19 -16.90
CA ASP A 81 -37.55 -8.92 -16.24
C ASP A 81 -37.60 -7.53 -15.58
N GLN A 82 -36.56 -6.71 -15.78
CA GLN A 82 -36.43 -5.37 -15.23
C GLN A 82 -36.43 -5.28 -13.69
N ALA A 83 -36.34 -6.40 -12.97
CA ALA A 83 -36.42 -6.42 -11.50
C ALA A 83 -35.30 -5.61 -10.82
N LEU A 84 -34.13 -5.49 -11.44
CA LEU A 84 -33.00 -4.73 -10.90
C LEU A 84 -33.03 -3.23 -11.25
N THR A 85 -34.01 -2.80 -12.05
CA THR A 85 -34.14 -1.39 -12.50
C THR A 85 -34.45 -0.44 -11.36
N THR A 86 -35.08 -0.92 -10.29
CA THR A 86 -35.34 -0.16 -9.06
C THR A 86 -34.05 0.28 -8.38
N HIS A 87 -32.99 -0.52 -8.47
CA HIS A 87 -31.69 -0.27 -7.84
C HIS A 87 -30.76 0.63 -8.66
N ARG A 88 -31.27 1.26 -9.73
CA ARG A 88 -30.45 2.09 -10.64
C ARG A 88 -29.86 3.34 -10.00
N LEU A 89 -30.54 3.88 -8.99
CA LEU A 89 -30.11 5.08 -8.27
C LEU A 89 -29.47 4.73 -6.93
N ASP A 90 -29.51 3.45 -6.54
CA ASP A 90 -28.96 3.00 -5.27
C ASP A 90 -27.44 3.04 -5.32
N THR A 91 -26.83 3.28 -4.16
CA THR A 91 -25.37 3.23 -4.04
C THR A 91 -24.95 1.78 -3.83
N TRP A 92 -24.13 1.25 -4.74
CA TRP A 92 -23.54 -0.07 -4.62
C TRP A 92 -22.30 0.02 -3.74
N GLY A 93 -22.24 -0.85 -2.73
CA GLY A 93 -21.25 -0.84 -1.66
C GLY A 93 -20.32 -2.04 -1.74
N GLU A 94 -20.24 -2.80 -0.65
CA GLU A 94 -19.36 -3.96 -0.56
C GLU A 94 -19.83 -5.08 -1.49
N ILE A 95 -18.90 -5.68 -2.22
CA ILE A 95 -19.11 -6.86 -3.06
C ILE A 95 -18.25 -8.00 -2.56
N ARG A 96 -18.86 -9.18 -2.46
CA ARG A 96 -18.21 -10.42 -2.03
C ARG A 96 -18.50 -11.52 -3.04
N VAL A 97 -17.45 -12.15 -3.55
CA VAL A 97 -17.55 -13.24 -4.53
C VAL A 97 -17.07 -14.53 -3.89
N TYR A 98 -17.86 -15.60 -4.03
CA TYR A 98 -17.58 -16.90 -3.45
C TYR A 98 -17.65 -18.01 -4.49
N ARG A 99 -16.81 -19.02 -4.30
CA ARG A 99 -16.92 -20.35 -4.91
C ARG A 99 -17.51 -21.29 -3.88
N TRP A 100 -18.66 -21.88 -4.18
CA TRP A 100 -19.38 -22.76 -3.27
C TRP A 100 -19.70 -24.10 -3.94
N THR A 101 -19.77 -25.17 -3.16
CA THR A 101 -20.16 -26.49 -3.67
C THR A 101 -21.60 -26.76 -3.28
N GLU A 102 -22.48 -26.96 -4.27
CA GLU A 102 -23.92 -27.12 -4.00
C GLU A 102 -24.18 -28.33 -3.08
N GLY A 103 -25.00 -28.09 -2.04
CA GLY A 103 -25.34 -29.08 -1.02
C GLY A 103 -24.43 -29.08 0.21
N THR A 104 -23.39 -28.24 0.24
CA THR A 104 -22.55 -28.02 1.45
C THR A 104 -23.01 -26.79 2.24
N PRO A 105 -22.75 -26.69 3.55
CA PRO A 105 -23.04 -25.46 4.31
C PRO A 105 -22.31 -24.24 3.72
N PHE A 106 -22.87 -23.03 3.88
CA PHE A 106 -22.24 -21.82 3.34
C PHE A 106 -20.86 -21.54 3.97
N ALA A 107 -20.61 -21.98 5.20
CA ALA A 107 -19.29 -21.93 5.84
C ALA A 107 -18.18 -22.63 5.03
N ALA A 108 -18.53 -23.57 4.14
CA ALA A 108 -17.60 -24.24 3.24
C ALA A 108 -17.35 -23.46 1.93
N ALA A 109 -18.00 -22.32 1.73
CA ALA A 109 -17.77 -21.45 0.58
C ALA A 109 -16.40 -20.77 0.69
N HIS A 110 -15.65 -20.79 -0.40
CA HIS A 110 -14.36 -20.13 -0.51
C HIS A 110 -14.55 -18.73 -1.03
N GLN A 111 -14.23 -17.73 -0.22
CA GLN A 111 -14.26 -16.34 -0.65
C GLN A 111 -13.11 -16.07 -1.63
N LEU A 112 -13.47 -15.62 -2.83
CA LEU A 112 -12.54 -15.32 -3.92
C LEU A 112 -12.15 -13.85 -3.95
N PHE A 113 -13.05 -12.97 -3.51
CA PHE A 113 -12.85 -11.53 -3.56
C PHE A 113 -13.74 -10.82 -2.52
N SER A 114 -13.21 -9.75 -1.94
CA SER A 114 -13.95 -8.71 -1.24
C SER A 114 -13.47 -7.36 -1.75
N GLY A 115 -14.41 -6.43 -1.93
CA GLY A 115 -14.08 -5.07 -2.33
C GLY A 115 -15.30 -4.19 -2.43
N ARG A 116 -15.16 -3.10 -3.19
CA ARG A 116 -16.20 -2.12 -3.41
C ARG A 116 -16.64 -2.14 -4.86
N ALA A 117 -17.94 -2.25 -5.08
CA ALA A 117 -18.55 -2.09 -6.38
C ALA A 117 -18.62 -0.60 -6.76
N ALA A 118 -18.34 -0.31 -8.03
CA ALA A 118 -18.66 0.97 -8.63
C ALA A 118 -20.16 1.06 -8.95
N LEU A 119 -20.61 2.26 -9.31
CA LEU A 119 -21.96 2.45 -9.79
C LEU A 119 -22.20 1.59 -11.05
N PRO A 120 -23.25 0.77 -11.07
CA PRO A 120 -23.56 -0.09 -12.21
C PRO A 120 -23.99 0.73 -13.42
N THR A 121 -23.58 0.26 -14.60
CA THR A 121 -24.10 0.74 -15.88
C THR A 121 -25.28 -0.12 -16.30
N PHE A 122 -26.44 0.50 -16.47
CA PHE A 122 -27.63 -0.14 -17.03
C PHE A 122 -27.65 0.10 -18.53
N ASP A 123 -27.37 -0.95 -19.31
CA ASP A 123 -27.31 -0.82 -20.76
C ASP A 123 -28.73 -0.60 -21.32
N ARG A 124 -28.86 0.46 -22.12
CA ARG A 124 -30.11 0.87 -22.78
C ARG A 124 -30.09 0.62 -24.29
N SER A 125 -28.98 0.10 -24.82
CA SER A 125 -28.81 -0.19 -26.23
C SER A 125 -29.65 -1.41 -26.62
N ALA A 126 -30.19 -1.41 -27.84
CA ALA A 126 -30.91 -2.57 -28.36
C ALA A 126 -30.02 -3.82 -28.55
N ARG A 127 -28.69 -3.67 -28.52
CA ARG A 127 -27.71 -4.75 -28.73
C ARG A 127 -27.33 -5.48 -27.44
N ALA A 128 -27.47 -4.82 -26.29
CA ALA A 128 -27.19 -5.38 -24.97
C ALA A 128 -28.32 -5.04 -23.98
N ALA A 129 -29.54 -4.91 -24.50
CA ALA A 129 -30.72 -4.61 -23.71
C ALA A 129 -30.85 -5.59 -22.55
N ASN A 130 -31.17 -5.07 -21.37
CA ASN A 130 -31.38 -5.85 -20.16
C ASN A 130 -30.10 -6.45 -19.53
N ARG A 131 -28.94 -5.86 -19.79
CA ARG A 131 -27.68 -6.19 -19.10
C ARG A 131 -27.28 -5.08 -18.13
N ILE A 132 -26.76 -5.46 -16.98
CA ILE A 132 -26.16 -4.54 -16.01
C ILE A 132 -24.70 -4.92 -15.85
N GLU A 133 -23.81 -3.95 -15.97
CA GLU A 133 -22.38 -4.15 -15.74
C GLU A 133 -21.93 -3.33 -14.54
N ALA A 134 -21.23 -3.97 -13.61
CA ALA A 134 -20.61 -3.30 -12.48
C ALA A 134 -19.12 -3.66 -12.44
N SER A 135 -18.25 -2.66 -12.46
CA SER A 135 -16.85 -2.86 -12.11
C SER A 135 -16.70 -2.84 -10.59
N PHE A 136 -15.68 -3.51 -10.09
CA PHE A 136 -15.35 -3.49 -8.68
C PHE A 136 -13.84 -3.49 -8.48
N ALA A 137 -13.42 -2.88 -7.38
CA ALA A 137 -12.03 -2.79 -6.98
C ALA A 137 -11.90 -3.27 -5.53
N ASP A 138 -10.73 -3.80 -5.20
CA ASP A 138 -10.47 -4.23 -3.83
C ASP A 138 -10.30 -3.02 -2.89
N PRO A 139 -10.16 -3.24 -1.58
CA PRO A 139 -9.98 -2.16 -0.62
C PRO A 139 -8.84 -1.17 -0.87
N ARG A 140 -7.92 -1.39 -1.83
CA ARG A 140 -6.88 -0.41 -2.15
C ARG A 140 -7.43 0.92 -2.68
N VAL A 141 -8.67 0.96 -3.15
CA VAL A 141 -9.38 2.21 -3.46
C VAL A 141 -9.54 3.11 -2.23
N GLU A 142 -9.52 2.56 -1.01
CA GLU A 142 -9.53 3.34 0.24
C GLU A 142 -8.27 4.20 0.39
N LEU A 143 -7.16 3.83 -0.28
CA LEU A 143 -5.89 4.54 -0.22
C LEU A 143 -5.81 5.78 -1.13
N ASP A 144 -6.81 5.99 -1.99
CA ASP A 144 -6.95 7.21 -2.80
C ASP A 144 -7.35 8.43 -1.96
N ALA A 145 -7.81 8.21 -0.72
CA ALA A 145 -8.13 9.29 0.21
C ALA A 145 -6.86 10.04 0.66
N PRO A 146 -6.97 11.37 0.90
CA PRO A 146 -5.88 12.15 1.48
C PRO A 146 -5.56 11.63 2.87
N LEU A 147 -4.26 11.48 3.18
CA LEU A 147 -3.83 10.97 4.48
C LEU A 147 -4.15 11.92 5.64
N GLN A 148 -4.05 13.23 5.38
CA GLN A 148 -4.42 14.27 6.33
C GLN A 148 -5.76 14.90 5.94
N VAL A 149 -6.74 14.79 6.84
CA VAL A 149 -8.06 15.42 6.71
C VAL A 149 -8.19 16.70 7.52
N ASN A 150 -7.34 16.88 8.54
CA ASN A 150 -7.37 18.07 9.39
C ASN A 150 -6.62 19.23 8.71
N LEU A 151 -7.35 20.31 8.45
CA LEU A 151 -6.83 21.53 7.84
C LEU A 151 -6.69 22.65 8.86
N TYR A 152 -5.83 23.62 8.59
CA TYR A 152 -5.76 24.87 9.35
C TYR A 152 -6.98 25.76 9.07
N ALA A 153 -7.56 26.35 10.13
CA ALA A 153 -8.73 27.22 10.01
C ALA A 153 -8.37 28.65 9.55
N GLY A 154 -7.12 29.08 9.76
CA GLY A 154 -6.64 30.40 9.35
C GLY A 154 -7.11 31.57 10.24
N THR A 155 -7.57 31.28 11.46
CA THR A 155 -8.15 32.27 12.40
C THR A 155 -7.13 32.85 13.38
N GLY A 156 -5.84 32.52 13.24
CA GLY A 156 -4.75 32.91 14.14
C GLY A 156 -4.47 31.91 15.27
N GLY A 157 -3.42 32.17 16.05
CA GLY A 157 -3.02 31.32 17.17
C GLY A 157 -2.53 29.94 16.69
N LEU A 158 -3.06 28.85 17.27
CA LEU A 158 -2.74 27.49 16.84
C LEU A 158 -3.55 27.04 15.60
N ALA A 159 -4.54 27.83 15.18
CA ALA A 159 -5.30 27.56 13.96
C ALA A 159 -4.58 28.03 12.68
N GLY A 160 -3.38 28.60 12.81
CA GLY A 160 -2.62 29.21 11.72
C GLY A 160 -3.18 30.58 11.33
N GLY A 161 -2.35 31.44 10.73
CA GLY A 161 -2.82 32.68 10.12
C GLY A 161 -3.55 32.43 8.79
N ALA A 162 -4.05 33.49 8.17
CA ALA A 162 -4.80 33.41 6.91
C ALA A 162 -3.99 32.72 5.79
N GLU A 163 -2.66 32.80 5.83
CA GLU A 163 -1.73 32.14 4.91
C GLU A 163 -1.71 30.61 5.01
N LEU A 164 -2.12 30.06 6.16
CA LEU A 164 -2.19 28.62 6.38
C LEU A 164 -3.58 28.06 6.15
N LYS A 165 -4.61 28.90 5.98
CA LYS A 165 -6.00 28.44 5.81
C LYS A 165 -6.12 27.36 4.73
N ASP A 166 -6.89 26.33 5.03
CA ASP A 166 -7.17 25.17 4.16
C ASP A 166 -5.94 24.34 3.79
N ARG A 167 -4.76 24.62 4.35
CA ARG A 167 -3.58 23.74 4.23
C ARG A 167 -3.69 22.58 5.22
N PRO A 168 -3.26 21.38 4.83
CA PRO A 168 -3.25 20.23 5.73
C PRO A 168 -2.23 20.43 6.85
N LYS A 169 -2.60 19.98 8.05
CA LYS A 169 -1.67 19.95 9.18
C LYS A 169 -0.60 18.86 8.98
N PRO A 170 0.64 19.08 9.44
CA PRO A 170 1.72 18.16 9.17
C PRO A 170 1.51 16.79 9.83
N LEU A 171 1.99 15.75 9.18
CA LEU A 171 2.07 14.39 9.68
C LEU A 171 3.53 13.94 9.67
N ALA A 172 3.99 13.34 10.76
CA ALA A 172 5.38 12.97 10.96
C ALA A 172 5.41 11.60 11.65
N TYR A 173 6.04 10.61 11.02
CA TYR A 173 6.13 9.24 11.53
C TYR A 173 7.56 8.71 11.45
N GLY A 174 7.93 7.91 12.44
CA GLY A 174 9.22 7.23 12.51
C GLY A 174 10.40 8.15 12.81
N ASP A 175 11.59 7.76 12.34
CA ASP A 175 12.84 8.49 12.56
C ASP A 175 12.99 9.62 11.53
N LEU A 176 12.87 10.86 11.99
CA LEU A 176 13.04 12.06 11.21
C LEU A 176 14.10 12.98 11.83
N THR A 177 15.03 12.41 12.60
CA THR A 177 16.01 13.15 13.39
C THR A 177 16.93 14.03 12.55
N THR A 178 17.25 13.60 11.33
CA THR A 178 18.11 14.32 10.39
C THR A 178 17.34 14.91 9.19
N ALA A 179 16.01 14.82 9.18
CA ALA A 179 15.15 15.00 8.01
C ALA A 179 15.03 16.45 7.46
N GLN A 180 15.44 17.46 8.23
CA GLN A 180 15.30 18.88 7.86
C GLN A 180 13.88 19.24 7.42
N ILE A 181 12.93 19.07 8.34
CA ILE A 181 11.51 19.25 8.05
C ILE A 181 11.13 20.74 8.03
N PRO A 182 10.45 21.22 6.96
CA PRO A 182 9.89 22.57 6.92
C PRO A 182 8.56 22.61 7.67
N ALA A 183 8.58 22.92 8.97
CA ALA A 183 7.35 23.02 9.73
C ALA A 183 6.66 24.38 9.54
N PRO A 184 5.32 24.44 9.42
CA PRO A 184 4.58 25.69 9.36
C PRO A 184 4.65 26.44 10.70
N LYS A 185 4.94 27.75 10.62
CA LYS A 185 4.89 28.68 11.76
C LYS A 185 3.44 29.08 12.04
N VAL A 186 2.75 28.32 12.88
CA VAL A 186 1.32 28.53 13.17
C VAL A 186 1.03 29.85 13.89
N ASN A 187 1.96 30.31 14.74
CA ASN A 187 1.83 31.60 15.42
C ASN A 187 3.11 32.42 15.24
N VAL A 188 3.03 33.42 14.35
CA VAL A 188 4.16 34.30 14.04
C VAL A 188 4.58 35.13 15.25
N ALA A 189 3.62 35.65 16.03
CA ALA A 189 3.86 36.56 17.15
C ALA A 189 4.59 35.90 18.33
N THR A 190 4.34 34.61 18.55
CA THR A 190 4.94 33.84 19.66
C THR A 190 6.00 32.83 19.20
N GLY A 191 6.31 32.75 17.90
CA GLY A 191 7.34 31.86 17.39
C GLY A 191 6.97 30.37 17.45
N VAL A 192 5.69 30.02 17.35
CA VAL A 192 5.22 28.63 17.46
C VAL A 192 5.15 27.98 16.09
N TYR A 193 5.74 26.80 15.98
CA TYR A 193 5.71 25.92 14.82
C TYR A 193 4.98 24.63 15.18
N GLN A 194 4.25 24.07 14.22
CA GLN A 194 3.60 22.77 14.37
C GLN A 194 4.35 21.72 13.56
N LEU A 195 4.84 20.67 14.24
CA LEU A 195 5.61 19.58 13.62
C LEU A 195 4.72 18.39 13.27
N HIS A 196 3.63 18.19 14.00
CA HIS A 196 2.70 17.10 13.81
C HIS A 196 1.28 17.49 14.25
N ASP A 197 0.27 16.87 13.66
CA ASP A 197 -1.12 16.93 14.09
C ASP A 197 -1.41 15.85 15.15
N GLY A 198 -0.93 16.10 16.36
CA GLY A 198 -1.03 15.18 17.49
C GLY A 198 0.25 15.15 18.30
N ALA A 199 0.40 14.10 19.11
CA ALA A 199 1.58 13.95 19.94
C ALA A 199 2.79 13.46 19.14
N ILE A 200 4.00 13.91 19.49
CA ILE A 200 5.30 13.44 18.95
C ILE A 200 6.15 12.85 20.08
N ASP A 201 7.09 11.97 19.76
CA ASP A 201 7.97 11.35 20.76
C ASP A 201 9.00 12.37 21.29
N ALA A 202 9.73 13.04 20.39
CA ALA A 202 10.74 14.02 20.77
C ALA A 202 11.10 14.97 19.63
N VAL A 203 11.41 16.22 19.96
CA VAL A 203 12.16 17.12 19.07
C VAL A 203 13.64 16.87 19.30
N THR A 204 14.37 16.55 18.24
CA THR A 204 15.78 16.14 18.32
C THR A 204 16.75 17.20 17.80
N GLY A 205 16.27 18.14 16.98
CA GLY A 205 17.06 19.24 16.48
C GLY A 205 16.20 20.37 15.96
N VAL A 206 16.69 21.60 16.16
CA VAL A 206 16.23 22.79 15.46
C VAL A 206 17.40 23.28 14.62
N PHE A 207 17.17 23.46 13.34
CA PHE A 207 18.19 23.82 12.38
C PHE A 207 17.89 25.19 11.77
N ASP A 208 18.95 25.94 11.47
CA ASP A 208 18.90 27.17 10.69
C ASP A 208 19.88 27.01 9.53
N ARG A 209 19.41 27.22 8.30
CA ARG A 209 20.26 27.07 7.09
C ARG A 209 20.92 25.68 6.99
N GLY A 210 20.23 24.66 7.49
CA GLY A 210 20.67 23.26 7.51
C GLY A 210 21.68 22.89 8.60
N ASP A 211 22.23 23.84 9.35
CA ASP A 211 23.11 23.59 10.50
C ASP A 211 22.33 23.66 11.82
N ASN A 212 22.88 23.11 12.90
CA ASN A 212 22.29 23.21 14.23
C ASN A 212 22.17 24.69 14.63
N ALA A 213 20.94 25.12 14.97
CA ALA A 213 20.67 26.50 15.37
C ALA A 213 21.28 26.87 16.74
N GLY A 214 21.87 25.90 17.47
CA GLY A 214 22.55 26.14 18.74
C GLY A 214 21.59 26.52 19.88
N LEU A 215 20.30 26.22 19.73
CA LEU A 215 19.28 26.61 20.70
C LEU A 215 19.31 25.71 21.94
N ILE A 216 19.07 26.32 23.10
CA ILE A 216 18.98 25.62 24.38
C ILE A 216 17.53 25.20 24.63
N SER A 217 17.32 23.96 25.03
CA SER A 217 15.98 23.46 25.37
C SER A 217 15.57 23.89 26.77
N ASP A 218 14.39 24.54 26.88
CA ASP A 218 13.69 24.79 28.14
C ASP A 218 12.88 23.56 28.62
N GLY A 219 12.96 22.46 27.86
CA GLY A 219 12.22 21.23 28.07
C GLY A 219 10.77 21.28 27.59
N ASN A 220 10.05 20.20 27.87
CA ASN A 220 8.65 20.04 27.50
C ASN A 220 7.72 20.80 28.47
N LYS A 221 6.83 21.60 27.92
CA LYS A 221 5.74 22.32 28.61
C LYS A 221 4.41 21.81 28.04
N VAL A 222 3.44 21.52 28.89
CA VAL A 222 2.18 20.89 28.46
C VAL A 222 1.03 21.89 28.48
N GLY A 223 0.28 21.99 27.38
CA GLY A 223 -0.96 22.75 27.31
C GLY A 223 -0.78 24.23 27.67
N ALA A 224 -1.58 24.73 28.61
CA ALA A 224 -1.53 26.13 29.03
C ALA A 224 -0.14 26.58 29.54
N ALA A 225 0.65 25.66 30.12
CA ALA A 225 2.02 25.97 30.53
C ALA A 225 2.92 26.30 29.33
N PHE A 226 2.74 25.59 28.20
CA PHE A 226 3.42 25.92 26.96
C PHE A 226 2.92 27.25 26.39
N ASP A 227 1.61 27.48 26.42
CA ASP A 227 1.00 28.68 25.84
C ASP A 227 1.52 29.95 26.54
N ALA A 228 1.62 29.92 27.87
CA ALA A 228 2.15 31.00 28.69
C ALA A 228 3.69 31.07 28.72
N TRP A 229 4.41 30.01 28.31
CA TRP A 229 5.87 30.01 28.35
C TRP A 229 6.45 30.97 27.31
N ALA A 230 7.38 31.81 27.75
CA ALA A 230 8.18 32.68 26.90
C ALA A 230 9.64 32.20 26.98
N PRO A 231 10.15 31.43 26.01
CA PRO A 231 11.54 30.99 26.01
C PRO A 231 12.49 32.19 26.08
N ALA A 232 13.64 32.05 26.72
CA ALA A 232 14.68 33.08 26.67
C ALA A 232 15.26 33.22 25.26
N GLY A 233 16.01 34.31 25.01
CA GLY A 233 16.69 34.46 23.72
C GLY A 233 17.64 33.28 23.44
N ALA A 234 17.59 32.73 22.23
CA ALA A 234 18.29 31.50 21.82
C ALA A 234 17.82 30.22 22.54
N HIS A 235 16.62 30.22 23.12
CA HIS A 235 15.99 29.03 23.69
C HIS A 235 14.78 28.57 22.89
N TYR A 236 14.39 27.32 23.11
CA TYR A 236 13.14 26.77 22.63
C TYR A 236 12.44 25.92 23.70
N ALA A 237 11.12 25.89 23.66
CA ALA A 237 10.30 24.98 24.45
C ALA A 237 9.47 24.08 23.53
N THR A 238 9.12 22.90 23.98
CA THR A 238 8.27 21.96 23.23
C THR A 238 6.95 21.71 23.94
N ASP A 239 5.90 21.39 23.19
CA ASP A 239 4.73 20.68 23.69
C ASP A 239 4.56 19.42 22.86
N ILE A 240 5.20 18.34 23.34
CA ILE A 240 5.21 17.06 22.64
C ILE A 240 3.82 16.44 22.54
N GLY A 241 2.88 16.79 23.42
CA GLY A 241 1.50 16.27 23.38
C GLY A 241 0.66 16.87 22.25
N ARG A 242 1.01 18.09 21.81
CA ARG A 242 0.36 18.78 20.68
C ARG A 242 1.26 18.87 19.44
N GLY A 243 2.47 18.32 19.48
CA GLY A 243 3.40 18.34 18.36
C GLY A 243 3.93 19.73 18.04
N LEU A 244 4.12 20.57 19.06
CA LEU A 244 4.49 21.99 18.90
C LEU A 244 5.89 22.28 19.41
N VAL A 245 6.52 23.28 18.80
CA VAL A 245 7.78 23.88 19.27
C VAL A 245 7.68 25.39 19.22
N LYS A 246 8.08 26.04 20.31
CA LYS A 246 8.13 27.50 20.44
C LYS A 246 9.58 27.93 20.50
N ILE A 247 10.01 28.71 19.52
CA ILE A 247 11.38 29.22 19.43
C ILE A 247 11.38 30.71 19.73
N ASN A 248 12.27 31.15 20.63
CA ASN A 248 12.59 32.56 20.79
C ASN A 248 14.01 32.84 20.27
N ASN A 249 14.12 32.84 18.95
CA ASN A 249 15.31 33.22 18.22
C ASN A 249 14.89 33.96 16.95
N ASN A 250 15.83 34.61 16.27
CA ASN A 250 15.64 35.18 14.94
C ASN A 250 16.53 34.43 13.92
N PRO A 251 16.09 33.24 13.43
CA PRO A 251 16.82 32.49 12.42
C PRO A 251 17.11 33.35 11.20
N ILE A 252 18.31 33.20 10.64
CA ILE A 252 18.77 34.00 9.51
C ILE A 252 18.17 33.46 8.20
N GLY A 253 18.04 32.14 8.09
CA GLY A 253 17.47 31.47 6.93
C GLY A 253 16.26 30.61 7.26
N ALA A 254 16.01 29.62 6.41
CA ALA A 254 14.91 28.69 6.61
C ALA A 254 15.14 27.84 7.87
N THR A 255 14.17 27.89 8.79
CA THR A 255 14.15 27.06 9.99
C THR A 255 13.59 25.70 9.66
N THR A 256 14.33 24.66 9.99
CA THR A 256 13.95 23.27 9.75
C THR A 256 14.11 22.45 11.03
N PHE A 257 13.48 21.28 11.07
CA PHE A 257 13.37 20.48 12.29
C PHE A 257 13.80 19.04 12.09
N GLY A 258 14.35 18.46 13.15
CA GLY A 258 14.55 17.03 13.29
C GLY A 258 13.72 16.52 14.45
N LEU A 259 12.96 15.45 14.27
CA LEU A 259 12.15 14.87 15.33
C LEU A 259 12.06 13.35 15.25
N ARG A 260 11.59 12.75 16.33
CA ARG A 260 10.94 11.45 16.31
C ARG A 260 9.45 11.68 16.18
N GLY A 261 8.81 10.98 15.22
CA GLY A 261 7.43 11.22 14.81
C GLY A 261 6.38 10.90 15.89
N GLU A 262 5.16 10.58 15.43
CA GLU A 262 3.99 10.35 16.27
C GLU A 262 4.27 9.51 17.54
N SER A 263 3.76 10.03 18.67
CA SER A 263 3.91 9.45 20.01
C SER A 263 2.78 8.46 20.37
N GLY A 264 3.04 7.65 21.40
CA GLY A 264 2.32 6.44 21.80
C GLY A 264 3.35 5.49 22.42
N PRO A 265 3.45 4.22 21.99
CA PRO A 265 4.75 3.56 21.91
C PRO A 265 5.50 4.11 20.69
N TYR A 266 6.73 4.60 20.82
CA TYR A 266 7.50 5.03 19.66
C TYR A 266 7.73 3.85 18.70
N VAL A 267 7.49 4.08 17.41
CA VAL A 267 7.75 3.10 16.34
C VAL A 267 8.43 3.82 15.18
N ASP A 268 9.47 3.18 14.67
CA ASP A 268 10.29 3.67 13.56
C ASP A 268 10.45 2.64 12.44
N THR A 269 9.70 1.55 12.48
CA THR A 269 9.75 0.49 11.48
C THR A 269 8.54 0.54 10.56
N ALA A 270 8.72 0.12 9.30
CA ALA A 270 7.71 0.30 8.25
C ALA A 270 6.37 -0.38 8.57
N GLY A 271 6.39 -1.61 9.10
CA GLY A 271 5.17 -2.39 9.39
C GLY A 271 4.22 -1.70 10.38
N PRO A 272 4.67 -1.41 11.62
CA PRO A 272 3.88 -0.67 12.60
C PRO A 272 3.42 0.71 12.11
N ILE A 273 4.25 1.44 11.36
CA ILE A 273 3.85 2.74 10.79
C ILE A 273 2.74 2.55 9.74
N MET A 274 2.84 1.56 8.84
CA MET A 274 1.79 1.26 7.87
C MET A 274 0.45 0.91 8.56
N ALA A 275 0.47 0.13 9.64
CA ALA A 275 -0.74 -0.19 10.39
C ALA A 275 -1.43 1.05 10.97
N ARG A 276 -0.66 2.02 11.48
CA ARG A 276 -1.19 3.30 11.98
C ARG A 276 -1.78 4.16 10.87
N LEU A 277 -1.10 4.23 9.73
CA LEU A 277 -1.59 4.99 8.58
C LEU A 277 -2.87 4.39 8.01
N LEU A 278 -3.00 3.06 7.93
CA LEU A 278 -4.24 2.38 7.58
C LEU A 278 -5.37 2.75 8.55
N ALA A 279 -5.11 2.70 9.86
CA ALA A 279 -6.10 3.10 10.87
C ALA A 279 -6.51 4.58 10.71
N ARG A 280 -5.56 5.48 10.41
CA ARG A 280 -5.84 6.90 10.15
C ARG A 280 -6.68 7.12 8.89
N LEU A 281 -6.51 6.29 7.85
CA LEU A 281 -7.36 6.27 6.66
C LEU A 281 -8.76 5.66 6.92
N GLY A 282 -9.06 5.26 8.16
CA GLY A 282 -10.36 4.73 8.57
C GLY A 282 -10.49 3.22 8.41
N VAL A 283 -9.41 2.50 8.11
CA VAL A 283 -9.44 1.03 8.04
C VAL A 283 -9.67 0.47 9.46
N PRO A 284 -10.74 -0.30 9.70
CA PRO A 284 -11.01 -0.87 11.01
C PRO A 284 -9.91 -1.85 11.44
N ALA A 285 -9.60 -1.90 12.75
CA ALA A 285 -8.53 -2.76 13.28
C ALA A 285 -8.69 -4.25 12.89
N GLY A 286 -9.92 -4.78 12.85
CA GLY A 286 -10.19 -6.16 12.42
C GLY A 286 -9.89 -6.45 10.94
N ARG A 287 -9.77 -5.41 10.11
CA ARG A 287 -9.35 -5.50 8.70
C ARG A 287 -7.86 -5.23 8.50
N ILE A 288 -7.09 -4.98 9.57
CA ILE A 288 -5.64 -4.85 9.51
C ILE A 288 -5.04 -6.16 9.99
N GLY A 289 -4.54 -6.97 9.06
CA GLY A 289 -3.96 -8.27 9.36
C GLY A 289 -2.67 -8.19 10.16
N ALA A 290 -2.42 -9.20 11.00
CA ALA A 290 -1.23 -9.27 11.83
C ALA A 290 0.09 -9.23 11.03
N SER A 291 0.09 -9.66 9.76
CA SER A 291 1.27 -9.61 8.89
C SER A 291 1.76 -8.20 8.60
N VAL A 292 0.90 -7.17 8.68
CA VAL A 292 1.30 -5.77 8.46
C VAL A 292 2.23 -5.30 9.57
N ALA A 293 1.81 -5.42 10.83
CA ALA A 293 2.63 -5.02 11.97
C ALA A 293 3.82 -5.97 12.20
N ALA A 294 3.68 -7.25 11.86
CA ALA A 294 4.75 -8.25 11.96
C ALA A 294 5.77 -8.19 10.81
N LEU A 295 5.62 -7.25 9.86
CA LEU A 295 6.53 -7.14 8.73
C LEU A 295 7.97 -6.90 9.25
N PRO A 296 8.91 -7.81 8.97
CA PRO A 296 10.26 -7.74 9.51
C PRO A 296 11.06 -6.69 8.72
N ALA A 297 10.94 -5.43 9.13
CA ALA A 297 11.79 -4.34 8.67
C ALA A 297 12.41 -3.70 9.91
N ALA A 298 13.55 -4.22 10.36
CA ALA A 298 14.26 -3.68 11.53
C ALA A 298 14.89 -2.29 11.25
N ALA A 299 14.93 -1.88 9.98
CA ALA A 299 15.51 -0.60 9.58
C ALA A 299 14.60 0.58 9.97
N PRO A 300 15.15 1.61 10.61
CA PRO A 300 14.45 2.86 10.86
C PRO A 300 14.02 3.55 9.55
N VAL A 301 12.75 3.93 9.49
CA VAL A 301 12.15 4.70 8.41
C VAL A 301 11.55 5.99 8.95
N GLY A 302 11.48 7.01 8.10
CA GLY A 302 10.86 8.30 8.42
C GLY A 302 9.99 8.80 7.29
N VAL A 303 8.78 9.25 7.61
CA VAL A 303 7.86 9.85 6.64
C VAL A 303 7.29 11.14 7.21
N PHE A 304 7.34 12.20 6.42
CA PHE A 304 6.68 13.46 6.67
C PHE A 304 5.76 13.83 5.50
N ASP A 305 4.54 14.28 5.81
CA ASP A 305 3.57 14.82 4.85
C ASP A 305 2.99 16.16 5.35
N GLN A 306 2.92 17.13 4.44
CA GLN A 306 2.27 18.43 4.64
C GLN A 306 1.62 18.93 3.35
N SER A 307 1.59 18.12 2.29
CA SER A 307 1.03 18.51 0.99
C SER A 307 -0.32 17.84 0.71
N GLY A 308 -0.82 17.00 1.63
CA GLY A 308 -2.07 16.29 1.45
C GLY A 308 -1.93 15.13 0.46
N VAL A 309 -0.80 14.42 0.54
CA VAL A 309 -0.53 13.27 -0.33
C VAL A 309 -1.56 12.17 -0.08
N GLN A 310 -1.88 11.40 -1.12
CA GLN A 310 -2.77 10.25 -0.99
C GLN A 310 -2.12 9.17 -0.12
N GLY A 311 -2.92 8.48 0.67
CA GLY A 311 -2.44 7.38 1.52
C GLY A 311 -1.63 6.34 0.75
N ARG A 312 -1.98 6.10 -0.52
CA ARG A 312 -1.28 5.15 -1.39
C ARG A 312 0.20 5.42 -1.60
N ASP A 313 0.60 6.68 -1.76
CA ASP A 313 1.98 7.00 -2.13
C ASP A 313 2.89 6.82 -0.92
N VAL A 314 2.40 7.26 0.25
CA VAL A 314 3.08 7.12 1.53
C VAL A 314 3.20 5.64 1.94
N LEU A 315 2.09 4.90 1.89
CA LEU A 315 2.10 3.45 2.18
C LEU A 315 2.95 2.67 1.18
N GLY A 316 2.91 3.05 -0.11
CA GLY A 316 3.75 2.46 -1.15
C GLY A 316 5.23 2.70 -0.90
N GLN A 317 5.62 3.90 -0.46
CA GLN A 317 7.01 4.20 -0.09
C GLN A 317 7.48 3.37 1.11
N LEU A 318 6.64 3.24 2.14
CA LEU A 318 6.93 2.39 3.31
C LEU A 318 7.05 0.92 2.93
N ALA A 319 6.15 0.41 2.10
CA ALA A 319 6.17 -0.97 1.62
C ALA A 319 7.44 -1.26 0.80
N ARG A 320 7.85 -0.35 -0.09
CA ARG A 320 9.12 -0.44 -0.83
C ARG A 320 10.34 -0.46 0.10
N SER A 321 10.31 0.32 1.18
CA SER A 321 11.40 0.36 2.19
C SER A 321 11.63 -0.99 2.87
N ALA A 322 10.58 -1.80 2.98
CA ALA A 322 10.63 -3.15 3.56
C ALA A 322 10.72 -4.27 2.51
N LEU A 323 10.86 -3.93 1.22
CA LEU A 323 10.70 -4.85 0.08
C LEU A 323 9.43 -5.71 0.21
N ALA A 324 8.30 -5.05 0.42
CA ALA A 324 7.02 -5.71 0.61
C ALA A 324 5.94 -5.09 -0.30
N ALA A 325 4.89 -5.86 -0.53
CA ALA A 325 3.62 -5.38 -1.07
C ALA A 325 2.59 -5.33 0.05
N LEU A 326 1.79 -4.26 0.08
CA LEU A 326 0.66 -4.12 0.99
C LEU A 326 -0.63 -4.26 0.18
N LEU A 327 -1.42 -5.29 0.49
CA LEU A 327 -2.64 -5.58 -0.25
C LEU A 327 -3.67 -6.33 0.61
N PRO A 328 -4.96 -6.16 0.35
CA PRO A 328 -6.01 -6.95 0.98
C PRO A 328 -5.96 -8.41 0.50
N GLY A 329 -6.24 -9.33 1.42
CA GLY A 329 -6.57 -10.73 1.17
C GLY A 329 -7.87 -10.88 0.39
N ARG A 330 -8.28 -12.12 0.10
CA ARG A 330 -9.58 -12.38 -0.55
C ARG A 330 -10.77 -12.06 0.35
N ASP A 331 -10.53 -12.05 1.65
CA ASP A 331 -11.44 -11.64 2.73
C ASP A 331 -11.49 -10.11 2.93
N GLY A 332 -10.67 -9.33 2.23
CA GLY A 332 -10.58 -7.88 2.40
C GLY A 332 -9.74 -7.43 3.60
N VAL A 333 -9.06 -8.35 4.28
CA VAL A 333 -8.13 -8.05 5.38
C VAL A 333 -6.78 -7.67 4.80
N TRP A 334 -6.26 -6.50 5.16
CA TRP A 334 -4.96 -6.00 4.73
C TRP A 334 -3.82 -6.90 5.20
N GLN A 335 -2.95 -7.28 4.28
CA GLN A 335 -1.78 -8.10 4.55
C GLN A 335 -0.53 -7.45 3.95
N ALA A 336 0.60 -7.59 4.64
CA ALA A 336 1.90 -7.28 4.06
C ALA A 336 2.58 -8.58 3.62
N VAL A 337 3.05 -8.59 2.37
CA VAL A 337 3.73 -9.73 1.74
C VAL A 337 5.14 -9.28 1.39
N ARG A 338 6.13 -9.84 2.08
CA ARG A 338 7.54 -9.58 1.77
C ARG A 338 7.90 -10.26 0.44
N LEU A 339 8.49 -9.49 -0.46
CA LEU A 339 9.04 -10.01 -1.71
C LEU A 339 10.44 -10.54 -1.43
N ALA A 340 10.68 -11.79 -1.80
CA ALA A 340 11.96 -12.45 -1.66
C ALA A 340 12.16 -13.42 -2.82
N PRO A 341 13.40 -13.79 -3.15
CA PRO A 341 13.66 -14.87 -4.08
C PRO A 341 12.92 -16.16 -3.66
N PRO A 342 12.56 -17.03 -4.63
CA PRO A 342 11.92 -18.30 -4.36
C PRO A 342 12.64 -19.11 -3.25
N LYS A 343 11.87 -19.62 -2.29
CA LYS A 343 12.38 -20.40 -1.17
C LYS A 343 13.00 -21.72 -1.64
N ALA A 344 13.94 -22.25 -0.85
CA ALA A 344 14.49 -23.59 -1.09
C ALA A 344 13.42 -24.69 -1.00
N ILE A 345 12.46 -24.54 -0.08
CA ILE A 345 11.32 -25.44 0.06
C ILE A 345 10.09 -24.72 -0.52
N PRO A 346 9.45 -25.26 -1.56
CA PRO A 346 8.26 -24.65 -2.13
C PRO A 346 7.08 -24.75 -1.15
N ASN A 347 6.22 -23.74 -1.18
CA ASN A 347 4.93 -23.75 -0.50
C ASN A 347 3.93 -24.67 -1.18
N PHE A 348 4.03 -24.82 -2.50
CA PHE A 348 3.16 -25.64 -3.32
C PHE A 348 3.92 -26.23 -4.50
N THR A 349 3.56 -27.42 -4.95
CA THR A 349 4.16 -28.05 -6.13
C THR A 349 3.08 -28.35 -7.15
N VAL A 350 3.29 -27.89 -8.39
CA VAL A 350 2.46 -28.18 -9.55
C VAL A 350 3.21 -29.22 -10.39
N LEU A 351 2.58 -30.37 -10.62
CA LEU A 351 3.10 -31.43 -11.47
C LEU A 351 2.57 -31.26 -12.89
N GLU A 352 3.17 -31.98 -13.85
CA GLU A 352 2.78 -31.92 -15.26
C GLU A 352 1.28 -32.17 -15.47
N GLN A 353 0.70 -33.15 -14.76
CA GLN A 353 -0.72 -33.46 -14.89
C GLN A 353 -1.67 -32.36 -14.35
N ASP A 354 -1.16 -31.44 -13.52
CA ASP A 354 -1.95 -30.35 -12.95
C ASP A 354 -1.95 -29.12 -13.88
N VAL A 355 -1.03 -29.08 -14.85
CA VAL A 355 -0.87 -27.98 -15.81
C VAL A 355 -1.89 -28.15 -16.93
N ILE A 356 -2.80 -27.18 -17.05
CA ILE A 356 -3.77 -27.12 -18.14
C ILE A 356 -3.20 -26.34 -19.34
N ASP A 357 -2.54 -25.21 -19.06
CA ASP A 357 -1.86 -24.37 -20.05
C ASP A 357 -0.68 -23.65 -19.40
N LEU A 358 0.36 -23.39 -20.17
CA LEU A 358 1.57 -22.74 -19.70
C LEU A 358 2.19 -21.89 -20.82
N ALA A 359 2.32 -20.59 -20.56
CA ALA A 359 2.93 -19.64 -21.48
C ALA A 359 4.02 -18.81 -20.80
N GLU A 360 5.04 -18.43 -21.57
CA GLU A 360 6.06 -17.47 -21.14
C GLU A 360 5.59 -16.05 -21.48
N ASP A 361 5.59 -15.16 -20.49
CA ASP A 361 5.24 -13.76 -20.62
C ASP A 361 6.50 -12.89 -20.76
N LEU A 362 6.32 -11.66 -21.25
CA LEU A 362 7.39 -10.67 -21.32
C LEU A 362 7.89 -10.32 -19.90
N ALA A 363 9.14 -10.69 -19.61
CA ALA A 363 9.84 -10.33 -18.39
C ALA A 363 10.63 -9.02 -18.53
N PRO A 364 10.73 -8.19 -17.47
CA PRO A 364 11.65 -7.06 -17.47
C PRO A 364 13.10 -7.54 -17.57
N LEU A 365 13.94 -6.73 -18.24
CA LEU A 365 15.38 -6.95 -18.31
C LEU A 365 16.00 -7.02 -16.89
N PRO A 366 17.11 -7.77 -16.73
CA PRO A 366 17.81 -7.85 -15.46
C PRO A 366 18.31 -6.47 -15.00
N ALA A 367 18.33 -6.24 -13.70
CA ALA A 367 18.82 -4.99 -13.12
C ALA A 367 20.35 -4.98 -13.13
N GLY A 368 20.95 -4.16 -14.00
CA GLY A 368 22.40 -3.98 -14.08
C GLY A 368 22.92 -2.92 -13.09
N VAL A 369 22.06 -1.96 -12.75
CA VAL A 369 22.32 -0.93 -11.72
C VAL A 369 21.09 -0.85 -10.83
N ILE A 370 21.31 -0.85 -9.52
CA ILE A 370 20.26 -0.74 -8.50
C ILE A 370 20.58 0.49 -7.66
N ARG A 371 19.64 1.42 -7.58
CA ARG A 371 19.73 2.66 -6.80
C ARG A 371 18.62 2.69 -5.77
N VAL A 372 18.99 2.71 -4.49
CA VAL A 372 18.04 2.80 -3.38
C VAL A 372 18.19 4.17 -2.72
N GLY A 373 17.15 5.00 -2.83
CA GLY A 373 17.07 6.31 -2.19
C GLY A 373 16.89 6.18 -0.69
N TYR A 374 17.68 6.88 0.11
CA TYR A 374 17.64 6.91 1.57
C TYR A 374 17.94 8.32 2.10
N ASP A 375 17.73 8.50 3.41
CA ASP A 375 18.03 9.74 4.16
C ASP A 375 17.40 10.97 3.50
N ARG A 376 16.10 10.89 3.18
CA ARG A 376 15.37 11.99 2.57
C ARG A 376 15.50 13.28 3.37
N VAL A 377 15.73 14.38 2.67
CA VAL A 377 15.76 15.76 3.17
C VAL A 377 14.54 16.48 2.59
N TRP A 378 13.62 16.94 3.44
CA TRP A 378 12.35 17.55 2.99
C TRP A 378 12.47 19.03 2.64
N SER A 379 13.56 19.69 3.05
CA SER A 379 13.91 21.05 2.63
C SER A 379 15.33 21.03 2.10
N THR A 380 15.47 21.12 0.79
CA THR A 380 16.78 21.25 0.16
C THR A 380 17.25 22.69 0.22
N PHE A 381 18.56 22.88 0.21
CA PHE A 381 19.20 24.18 0.32
C PHE A 381 20.16 24.38 -0.85
N SER A 382 20.13 25.55 -1.47
CA SER A 382 21.18 25.96 -2.40
C SER A 382 22.46 26.34 -1.64
N GLY A 383 23.62 26.31 -2.30
CA GLY A 383 24.90 26.66 -1.66
C GLY A 383 24.93 28.07 -1.03
N ALA A 384 24.10 29.00 -1.50
CA ALA A 384 23.97 30.34 -0.90
C ALA A 384 23.14 30.35 0.40
N GLU A 385 22.21 29.40 0.53
CA GLU A 385 21.30 29.26 1.67
C GLU A 385 21.89 28.43 2.80
N ILE A 386 22.84 27.53 2.50
CA ILE A 386 23.52 26.71 3.49
C ILE A 386 24.37 27.57 4.44
N ALA A 387 24.44 27.19 5.72
CA ALA A 387 25.29 27.86 6.70
C ALA A 387 26.77 27.82 6.26
N PRO A 388 27.53 28.94 6.38
CA PRO A 388 28.93 28.99 5.94
C PRO A 388 29.82 27.90 6.54
N ALA A 389 29.54 27.45 7.76
CA ALA A 389 30.28 26.39 8.45
C ALA A 389 30.16 25.01 7.76
N LEU A 390 29.11 24.78 6.96
CA LEU A 390 28.88 23.51 6.27
C LEU A 390 29.45 23.50 4.84
N LEU A 391 29.82 24.65 4.27
CA LEU A 391 30.28 24.73 2.88
C LEU A 391 31.52 23.85 2.64
N GLY A 392 31.48 23.06 1.56
CA GLY A 392 32.55 22.11 1.21
C GLY A 392 32.57 20.82 2.04
N THR A 393 31.60 20.61 2.94
CA THR A 393 31.48 19.37 3.72
C THR A 393 30.50 18.38 3.08
N ALA A 394 30.57 17.10 3.49
CA ALA A 394 29.57 16.10 3.09
C ALA A 394 28.14 16.44 3.55
N ALA A 395 28.00 17.24 4.62
CA ALA A 395 26.70 17.70 5.10
C ALA A 395 26.08 18.72 4.13
N ALA A 396 26.86 19.62 3.52
CA ALA A 396 26.35 20.51 2.49
C ALA A 396 25.85 19.74 1.26
N VAL A 397 26.64 18.80 0.74
CA VAL A 397 26.22 17.96 -0.40
C VAL A 397 24.93 17.18 -0.11
N ARG A 398 24.77 16.71 1.14
CA ARG A 398 23.55 16.05 1.60
C ARG A 398 22.33 16.99 1.57
N LEU A 399 22.49 18.26 1.94
CA LEU A 399 21.41 19.24 2.01
C LEU A 399 20.98 19.78 0.63
N GLU A 400 21.83 19.65 -0.39
CA GLU A 400 21.53 20.06 -1.76
C GLU A 400 20.62 19.05 -2.51
N ALA A 401 20.58 17.80 -2.08
CA ALA A 401 19.80 16.73 -2.71
C ALA A 401 18.68 16.23 -1.80
N GLU A 402 17.50 15.97 -2.38
CA GLU A 402 16.36 15.44 -1.63
C GLU A 402 16.63 14.02 -1.12
N TYR A 403 17.36 13.20 -1.88
CA TYR A 403 17.73 11.83 -1.51
C TYR A 403 19.22 11.59 -1.71
N ARG A 404 19.77 10.74 -0.85
CA ARG A 404 21.02 10.04 -1.11
C ARG A 404 20.72 8.67 -1.69
N TYR A 405 21.64 8.13 -2.50
CA TYR A 405 21.43 6.83 -3.14
C TYR A 405 22.54 5.86 -2.77
N ALA A 406 22.16 4.70 -2.25
CA ALA A 406 23.03 3.52 -2.23
C ALA A 406 22.98 2.91 -3.63
N VAL A 407 24.14 2.76 -4.27
CA VAL A 407 24.25 2.26 -5.64
C VAL A 407 24.95 0.92 -5.62
N LEU A 408 24.28 -0.10 -6.14
CA LEU A 408 24.84 -1.43 -6.34
C LEU A 408 24.84 -1.74 -7.84
N GLU A 409 25.99 -2.20 -8.34
CA GLU A 409 26.12 -2.64 -9.73
C GLU A 409 26.23 -4.16 -9.83
N ASP A 410 25.52 -4.74 -10.81
CA ASP A 410 25.65 -6.14 -11.17
C ASP A 410 26.54 -6.29 -12.40
N ALA A 411 27.85 -6.47 -12.15
CA ALA A 411 28.84 -6.64 -13.21
C ALA A 411 28.52 -7.84 -14.12
N THR A 412 27.91 -8.90 -13.59
CA THR A 412 27.55 -10.10 -14.35
C THR A 412 26.41 -9.80 -15.32
N ALA A 413 25.37 -9.10 -14.85
CA ALA A 413 24.28 -8.65 -15.71
C ALA A 413 24.78 -7.70 -16.82
N LYS A 414 25.66 -6.75 -16.47
CA LYS A 414 26.25 -5.80 -17.45
C LYS A 414 27.13 -6.50 -18.48
N ALA A 415 27.95 -7.46 -18.08
CA ALA A 415 28.84 -8.20 -18.98
C ALA A 415 28.09 -9.10 -19.95
N ARG A 416 26.98 -9.72 -19.51
CA ARG A 416 26.21 -10.66 -20.33
C ARG A 416 25.45 -9.99 -21.47
N GLY A 417 25.06 -8.73 -21.32
CA GLY A 417 24.32 -8.01 -22.36
C GLY A 417 24.58 -6.52 -22.34
N PRO A 418 25.61 -6.02 -23.04
CA PRO A 418 25.82 -4.58 -23.21
C PRO A 418 24.59 -3.94 -23.88
N GLY A 419 23.78 -3.22 -23.11
CA GLY A 419 22.50 -2.62 -23.56
C GLY A 419 21.24 -3.47 -23.30
N ALA A 420 21.37 -4.65 -22.68
CA ALA A 420 20.25 -5.54 -22.32
C ALA A 420 20.06 -5.65 -20.80
N TRP A 421 20.29 -4.56 -20.08
CA TRP A 421 20.06 -4.42 -18.64
C TRP A 421 19.36 -3.09 -18.35
N ARG A 422 18.72 -2.99 -17.18
CA ARG A 422 18.03 -1.77 -16.74
C ARG A 422 18.61 -1.18 -15.46
N THR A 423 18.36 0.11 -15.24
CA THR A 423 18.53 0.74 -13.94
C THR A 423 17.24 0.60 -13.15
N LEU A 424 17.30 -0.06 -12.00
CA LEU A 424 16.22 -0.10 -11.02
C LEU A 424 16.48 0.99 -9.97
N GLN A 425 15.65 2.02 -9.96
CA GLN A 425 15.72 3.07 -8.94
C GLN A 425 14.43 3.05 -8.12
N ILE A 426 14.57 3.01 -6.79
CA ILE A 426 13.44 3.13 -5.88
C ILE A 426 13.73 4.18 -4.82
N ASP A 427 12.72 5.00 -4.53
CA ASP A 427 12.75 5.95 -3.44
C ASP A 427 12.04 5.34 -2.23
N THR A 428 12.72 5.40 -1.09
CA THR A 428 12.30 4.73 0.16
C THR A 428 12.23 5.72 1.30
N ALA A 429 11.72 5.28 2.45
CA ALA A 429 11.68 6.03 3.69
C ALA A 429 12.88 5.70 4.60
N LEU A 430 13.84 4.88 4.16
CA LEU A 430 15.01 4.46 4.94
C LEU A 430 15.86 5.66 5.37
N ARG A 431 16.41 5.60 6.58
CA ARG A 431 17.24 6.68 7.14
C ARG A 431 18.75 6.44 7.04
N ALA A 432 19.21 5.19 7.12
CA ALA A 432 20.63 4.87 7.10
C ALA A 432 21.10 4.31 5.75
N GLN A 433 22.36 4.61 5.40
CA GLN A 433 23.00 4.09 4.19
C GLN A 433 23.11 2.55 4.21
N ALA A 434 23.50 1.97 5.35
CA ALA A 434 23.68 0.52 5.48
C ALA A 434 22.38 -0.26 5.21
N ASP A 435 21.23 0.28 5.64
CA ASP A 435 19.92 -0.33 5.38
C ASP A 435 19.55 -0.25 3.89
N ALA A 436 19.89 0.86 3.23
CA ALA A 436 19.69 1.04 1.79
C ALA A 436 20.57 0.08 0.96
N GLU A 437 21.81 -0.16 1.40
CA GLU A 437 22.71 -1.15 0.80
C GLU A 437 22.18 -2.59 1.00
N ALA A 438 21.65 -2.91 2.18
CA ALA A 438 21.02 -4.20 2.45
C ALA A 438 19.77 -4.43 1.59
N LEU A 439 18.96 -3.38 1.39
CA LEU A 439 17.82 -3.41 0.48
C LEU A 439 18.28 -3.57 -0.99
N ALA A 440 19.32 -2.85 -1.41
CA ALA A 440 19.89 -2.97 -2.76
C ALA A 440 20.39 -4.40 -3.04
N ALA A 441 21.02 -5.06 -2.05
CA ALA A 441 21.42 -6.46 -2.15
C ALA A 441 20.22 -7.40 -2.26
N SER A 442 19.14 -7.13 -1.52
CA SER A 442 17.89 -7.92 -1.60
C SER A 442 17.21 -7.76 -2.97
N LEU A 443 17.20 -6.54 -3.53
CA LEU A 443 16.72 -6.28 -4.88
C LEU A 443 17.58 -6.95 -5.94
N LYS A 444 18.91 -6.98 -5.77
CA LYS A 444 19.82 -7.72 -6.65
C LYS A 444 19.48 -9.19 -6.67
N ALA A 445 19.21 -9.79 -5.52
CA ALA A 445 18.82 -11.19 -5.44
C ALA A 445 17.51 -11.47 -6.19
N LEU A 446 16.58 -10.51 -6.24
CA LEU A 446 15.28 -10.67 -6.90
C LEU A 446 15.28 -10.32 -8.40
N PHE A 447 16.02 -9.29 -8.81
CA PHE A 447 15.97 -8.71 -10.16
C PHE A 447 17.30 -8.74 -10.93
N GLY A 448 18.41 -9.03 -10.24
CA GLY A 448 19.69 -9.26 -10.86
C GLY A 448 19.73 -10.62 -11.56
N LEU A 449 20.88 -10.93 -12.16
CA LEU A 449 21.08 -12.22 -12.79
C LEU A 449 21.24 -13.30 -11.70
N PRO A 450 20.48 -14.40 -11.71
CA PRO A 450 20.68 -15.50 -10.77
C PRO A 450 22.03 -16.20 -11.00
N ALA A 451 22.42 -17.07 -10.06
CA ALA A 451 23.70 -17.76 -10.08
C ALA A 451 23.87 -18.73 -11.26
N ASP A 452 22.77 -19.21 -11.84
CA ASP A 452 22.77 -20.02 -13.06
C ASP A 452 23.04 -19.19 -14.33
N GLY A 453 23.04 -17.86 -14.21
CA GLY A 453 23.25 -16.92 -15.29
C GLY A 453 22.03 -16.76 -16.21
N GLU A 454 20.92 -17.43 -15.98
CA GLU A 454 19.74 -17.31 -16.84
C GLU A 454 18.88 -16.10 -16.43
N PRO A 455 18.47 -15.23 -17.36
CA PRO A 455 17.49 -14.19 -17.05
C PRO A 455 16.22 -14.81 -16.46
N ARG A 456 15.71 -14.19 -15.39
CA ARG A 456 14.42 -14.57 -14.81
C ARG A 456 13.31 -14.37 -15.83
N ARG A 457 12.33 -15.26 -15.80
CA ARG A 457 11.19 -15.25 -16.72
C ARG A 457 9.89 -15.10 -15.96
N GLN A 458 8.90 -14.55 -16.65
CA GLN A 458 7.53 -14.53 -16.16
C GLN A 458 6.76 -15.64 -16.87
N TRP A 459 5.91 -16.35 -16.13
CA TRP A 459 5.08 -17.43 -16.65
C TRP A 459 3.62 -17.19 -16.31
N SER A 460 2.75 -17.44 -17.28
CA SER A 460 1.31 -17.56 -17.10
C SER A 460 0.97 -19.04 -17.06
N LEU A 461 0.52 -19.53 -15.90
CA LEU A 461 0.18 -20.92 -15.65
C LEU A 461 -1.32 -21.06 -15.39
N VAL A 462 -2.01 -21.94 -16.12
CA VAL A 462 -3.41 -22.29 -15.88
C VAL A 462 -3.48 -23.64 -15.18
N VAL A 463 -4.18 -23.68 -14.05
CA VAL A 463 -4.44 -24.89 -13.25
C VAL A 463 -5.91 -24.96 -12.83
N GLU A 464 -6.36 -26.14 -12.39
CA GLU A 464 -7.69 -26.31 -11.81
C GLU A 464 -7.81 -25.55 -10.47
N ALA A 465 -8.91 -24.83 -10.27
CA ALA A 465 -9.21 -24.04 -9.07
C ALA A 465 -9.67 -24.93 -7.90
N THR A 466 -8.82 -25.87 -7.51
CA THR A 466 -9.02 -26.71 -6.32
C THR A 466 -8.83 -25.92 -5.03
N ASP A 467 -9.36 -26.42 -3.92
CA ASP A 467 -9.23 -25.76 -2.62
C ASP A 467 -7.76 -25.60 -2.20
N ALA A 468 -6.89 -26.55 -2.57
CA ALA A 468 -5.46 -26.49 -2.29
C ALA A 468 -4.76 -25.40 -3.12
N VAL A 469 -5.09 -25.29 -4.41
CA VAL A 469 -4.60 -24.22 -5.30
C VAL A 469 -5.08 -22.87 -4.78
N MET A 470 -6.37 -22.74 -4.46
CA MET A 470 -6.90 -21.50 -3.93
C MET A 470 -6.32 -21.16 -2.57
N ALA A 471 -5.92 -22.12 -1.73
CA ALA A 471 -5.27 -21.80 -0.45
C ALA A 471 -3.88 -21.16 -0.59
N VAL A 472 -3.24 -21.22 -1.76
CA VAL A 472 -1.90 -20.64 -1.97
C VAL A 472 -1.98 -19.10 -1.99
N PRO A 473 -1.33 -18.40 -1.04
CA PRO A 473 -1.35 -16.94 -1.01
C PRO A 473 -0.39 -16.35 -2.04
N LEU A 474 -0.67 -15.12 -2.48
CA LEU A 474 0.29 -14.32 -3.24
C LEU A 474 1.60 -14.16 -2.44
N GLY A 475 2.73 -14.30 -3.13
CA GLY A 475 4.08 -14.28 -2.55
C GLY A 475 4.58 -15.66 -2.11
N ALA A 476 3.76 -16.70 -2.26
CA ALA A 476 4.19 -18.08 -2.05
C ALA A 476 5.21 -18.52 -3.12
N THR A 477 6.09 -19.43 -2.74
CA THR A 477 6.98 -20.13 -3.68
C THR A 477 6.28 -21.37 -4.24
N VAL A 478 6.11 -21.43 -5.55
CA VAL A 478 5.50 -22.55 -6.28
C VAL A 478 6.59 -23.26 -7.08
N ARG A 479 6.75 -24.57 -6.90
CA ARG A 479 7.59 -25.39 -7.79
C ARG A 479 6.73 -25.87 -8.95
N VAL A 480 7.16 -25.59 -10.19
CA VAL A 480 6.50 -26.08 -11.40
C VAL A 480 7.40 -27.11 -12.05
N ILE A 481 6.88 -28.33 -12.22
CA ILE A 481 7.55 -29.43 -12.90
C ILE A 481 6.79 -29.70 -14.21
N TYR A 482 7.37 -29.28 -15.32
CA TYR A 482 6.80 -29.41 -16.66
C TYR A 482 7.86 -29.85 -17.67
N PRO A 483 8.09 -31.18 -17.81
CA PRO A 483 9.12 -31.75 -18.68
C PRO A 483 9.07 -31.31 -20.16
N PRO A 484 7.91 -31.07 -20.80
CA PRO A 484 7.87 -30.65 -22.21
C PRO A 484 8.64 -29.35 -22.52
N LEU A 485 8.79 -28.47 -21.53
CA LEU A 485 9.60 -27.23 -21.63
C LEU A 485 10.92 -27.32 -20.85
N GLY A 486 11.26 -28.50 -20.31
CA GLY A 486 12.41 -28.67 -19.42
C GLY A 486 12.33 -27.85 -18.14
N LEU A 487 11.11 -27.48 -17.70
CA LEU A 487 10.91 -26.62 -16.55
C LEU A 487 10.84 -27.46 -15.27
N ASP A 488 11.83 -27.29 -14.39
CA ASP A 488 11.75 -27.71 -12.99
C ASP A 488 12.31 -26.57 -12.13
N LYS A 489 11.49 -25.53 -11.95
CA LYS A 489 11.90 -24.29 -11.30
C LYS A 489 10.96 -23.93 -10.16
N ARG A 490 11.52 -23.24 -9.17
CA ARG A 490 10.79 -22.62 -8.07
C ARG A 490 10.55 -21.16 -8.44
N LEU A 491 9.29 -20.78 -8.50
CA LEU A 491 8.83 -19.48 -8.95
C LEU A 491 8.02 -18.81 -7.83
N LEU A 492 7.97 -17.48 -7.83
CA LEU A 492 7.18 -16.66 -6.92
C LEU A 492 5.80 -16.42 -7.53
N LEU A 493 4.74 -16.68 -6.78
CA LEU A 493 3.37 -16.35 -7.20
C LEU A 493 3.13 -14.84 -7.02
N LEU A 494 3.10 -14.09 -8.13
CA LEU A 494 2.92 -12.64 -8.12
C LEU A 494 1.47 -12.21 -8.28
N GLY A 495 0.69 -12.97 -9.05
CA GLY A 495 -0.68 -12.63 -9.36
C GLY A 495 -1.54 -13.85 -9.60
N GLU A 496 -2.84 -13.65 -9.43
CA GLU A 496 -3.86 -14.66 -9.66
C GLU A 496 -5.08 -14.05 -10.37
N GLN A 497 -5.69 -14.85 -11.24
CA GLN A 497 -6.96 -14.56 -11.88
C GLN A 497 -7.84 -15.80 -11.68
N PRO A 498 -8.59 -15.89 -10.57
CA PRO A 498 -9.52 -16.99 -10.36
C PRO A 498 -10.65 -16.93 -11.39
N LEU A 499 -11.24 -18.09 -11.70
CA LEU A 499 -12.36 -18.24 -12.63
C LEU A 499 -12.00 -17.91 -14.09
N LYS A 500 -10.72 -18.01 -14.44
CA LYS A 500 -10.18 -17.73 -15.78
C LYS A 500 -9.14 -18.78 -16.19
N PRO A 501 -9.16 -19.26 -17.44
CA PRO A 501 -10.06 -18.89 -18.56
C PRO A 501 -11.46 -19.53 -18.46
N ARG A 502 -11.65 -20.49 -17.54
CA ARG A 502 -12.92 -21.13 -17.26
C ARG A 502 -13.26 -21.05 -15.78
N ARG A 503 -14.53 -21.29 -15.44
CA ARG A 503 -15.10 -21.20 -14.09
C ARG A 503 -14.38 -22.04 -13.03
N ASP A 504 -13.78 -23.15 -13.44
CA ASP A 504 -13.13 -24.18 -12.64
C ASP A 504 -11.61 -24.06 -12.71
N GLN A 505 -11.10 -22.99 -13.31
CA GLN A 505 -9.68 -22.77 -13.54
C GLN A 505 -9.22 -21.46 -12.91
N THR A 506 -7.92 -21.38 -12.63
CA THR A 506 -7.27 -20.14 -12.25
C THR A 506 -5.99 -19.97 -13.06
N THR A 507 -5.75 -18.72 -13.47
CA THR A 507 -4.48 -18.33 -14.09
C THR A 507 -3.59 -17.71 -13.02
N TRP A 508 -2.38 -18.24 -12.86
CA TRP A 508 -1.33 -17.73 -12.00
C TRP A 508 -0.25 -17.03 -12.82
N THR A 509 0.20 -15.88 -12.33
CA THR A 509 1.39 -15.19 -12.82
C THR A 509 2.56 -15.52 -11.90
N LEU A 510 3.54 -16.23 -12.44
CA LEU A 510 4.71 -16.73 -11.72
C LEU A 510 5.99 -16.02 -12.18
N TRP A 511 6.91 -15.76 -11.27
CA TRP A 511 8.18 -15.08 -11.54
C TRP A 511 9.37 -15.83 -10.96
N GLY A 512 10.42 -16.07 -11.74
CA GLY A 512 11.64 -16.68 -11.19
C GLY A 512 12.75 -16.92 -12.17
#